data_AF-A0A8D8NAG9-F1
#
_entry.id   AF-A0A8D8NAG9-F1
#
_cell.length_a   1.000
_cell.length_b   1.000
_cell.length_c   1.000
_cell.angle_alpha   90.00
_cell.angle_beta   90.00
_cell.angle_gamma   90.00
#
_symmetry.space_group_name_H-M   'P 1'
#
loop_
_entity.id
_entity.type
_entity.pdbx_description
1 polymer ?
#
loop_
_entity_poly.entity_id
_entity_poly.type
_entity_poly.pdbx_seq_one_letter_code
_entity_poly.pdbx_strand_id
1 'polypeptide(L)'
;TRISRFCSLLLSRMYKFPTTFRLVPNVARRASIIRFKSSSKLRRVLAEMPLDPKHIAEAQKQRLKLKQKVAKVSPGIVNLQVVGSGAAGSPASVYLFSDQTRYLFNCGEGTQRLAYEHKTKLSSLENIFMTRTCWERIGGLPGICLTMQDVGVPSVTLHGPPGLDELFKAMSRFVILKDMKVRAAECRAEDLFEDHVMTLKYVAIGREAGEGSANSDEDDEGEDTTVDDTDYYAYEKRKKSEPKAKLQTASAKQDWTKRHEESVMAYICKLKHRFGQLSLEKCVEKGVPAGPLLGQLKNGNDVTLPDGKVVKSSDVRGPNDPGPVFIFIDIPSEAYLSDLEAKNEAFVPYQGTATDESDQAMYVVHFTPLEVMRTERYRTFLN
;
A
#
# COMPACT_ATOMS: atom_id res chain seq x y z
N THR A 1 -31.41 -43.90 22.02
CA THR A 1 -31.94 -43.54 23.36
C THR A 1 -30.87 -43.39 24.46
N ARG A 2 -29.67 -42.86 24.17
CA ARG A 2 -28.65 -42.64 25.23
C ARG A 2 -27.62 -41.52 24.96
N ILE A 3 -28.01 -40.45 24.24
CA ILE A 3 -27.14 -39.25 24.05
C ILE A 3 -27.87 -37.92 24.38
N SER A 4 -29.14 -37.95 24.80
CA SER A 4 -29.88 -36.74 25.20
C SER A 4 -29.76 -36.40 26.71
N ARG A 5 -29.01 -37.16 27.50
CA ARG A 5 -28.96 -36.99 28.98
C ARG A 5 -27.63 -36.48 29.56
N PHE A 6 -26.61 -36.23 28.73
CA PHE A 6 -25.30 -35.77 29.25
C PHE A 6 -25.09 -34.25 29.16
N CYS A 7 -25.89 -33.51 28.39
CA CYS A 7 -25.76 -32.05 28.29
C CYS A 7 -26.56 -31.28 29.37
N SER A 8 -27.42 -31.96 30.13
CA SER A 8 -28.27 -31.33 31.17
C SER A 8 -27.58 -31.18 32.54
N LEU A 9 -26.37 -31.72 32.73
CA LEU A 9 -25.77 -31.89 34.06
C LEU A 9 -24.59 -30.95 34.38
N LEU A 10 -24.16 -30.10 33.44
CA LEU A 10 -23.03 -29.17 33.67
C LEU A 10 -23.40 -27.69 33.77
N LEU A 11 -24.65 -27.30 33.51
CA LEU A 11 -25.12 -25.91 33.63
C LEU A 11 -25.90 -25.62 34.93
N SER A 12 -25.97 -26.57 35.87
CA SER A 12 -26.75 -26.45 37.12
C SER A 12 -25.93 -26.19 38.40
N ARG A 13 -24.68 -25.74 38.32
CA ARG A 13 -23.93 -25.28 39.49
C ARG A 13 -23.22 -23.96 39.20
N MET A 14 -23.45 -22.99 40.08
CA MET A 14 -22.99 -21.58 40.06
C MET A 14 -23.92 -20.68 39.23
N TYR A 15 -24.98 -20.07 39.77
CA TYR A 15 -25.05 -19.32 41.02
C TYR A 15 -26.51 -19.26 41.53
N LYS A 16 -26.69 -19.59 42.81
CA LYS A 16 -27.85 -19.21 43.63
C LYS A 16 -27.61 -17.80 44.18
N PHE A 17 -28.60 -16.90 44.13
CA PHE A 17 -29.04 -16.05 45.25
C PHE A 17 -30.52 -15.64 45.01
N PRO A 18 -31.32 -15.42 46.08
CA PRO A 18 -32.73 -15.82 46.11
C PRO A 18 -33.75 -14.72 45.77
N THR A 19 -34.87 -15.25 45.31
CA THR A 19 -36.26 -14.75 45.25
C THR A 19 -36.76 -13.88 46.40
N THR A 20 -37.55 -12.85 46.04
CA THR A 20 -38.96 -12.61 46.44
C THR A 20 -39.41 -11.34 45.68
N PHE A 21 -40.48 -11.33 44.88
CA PHE A 21 -41.88 -11.32 45.31
C PHE A 21 -42.83 -11.59 44.13
N ARG A 22 -43.96 -12.24 44.41
CA ARG A 22 -45.09 -12.51 43.53
C ARG A 22 -46.26 -11.57 43.88
N LEU A 23 -46.89 -10.97 42.84
CA LEU A 23 -48.35 -10.93 42.51
C LEU A 23 -49.34 -10.38 43.59
N VAL A 24 -50.34 -9.50 43.38
CA VAL A 24 -51.13 -8.96 42.24
C VAL A 24 -51.79 -7.58 42.67
N PRO A 25 -52.89 -7.06 42.06
CA PRO A 25 -52.99 -5.77 41.36
C PRO A 25 -53.67 -4.65 42.17
N ASN A 26 -53.49 -3.37 41.81
CA ASN A 26 -54.60 -2.40 41.85
C ASN A 26 -54.28 -1.01 41.28
N VAL A 27 -55.34 -0.42 40.72
CA VAL A 27 -55.61 1.00 40.43
C VAL A 27 -54.99 1.61 39.17
N ALA A 28 -55.85 1.79 38.18
CA ALA A 28 -55.69 2.77 37.12
C ALA A 28 -55.46 4.18 37.69
N ARG A 29 -54.28 4.75 37.43
CA ARG A 29 -54.09 6.20 37.36
C ARG A 29 -53.20 6.52 36.17
N ARG A 30 -53.69 7.42 35.31
CA ARG A 30 -52.95 8.08 34.23
C ARG A 30 -51.54 8.47 34.72
N ALA A 31 -50.51 7.80 34.22
CA ALA A 31 -49.13 8.26 34.33
C ALA A 31 -48.62 8.51 32.92
N SER A 32 -48.40 9.79 32.63
CA SER A 32 -47.78 10.32 31.43
C SER A 32 -46.56 9.52 31.00
N ILE A 33 -46.47 9.24 29.69
CA ILE A 33 -45.24 8.81 29.02
C ILE A 33 -44.14 9.81 29.39
N ILE A 34 -43.20 9.40 30.25
CA ILE A 34 -41.98 10.16 30.51
C ILE A 34 -41.13 10.01 29.25
N ARG A 35 -41.31 10.94 28.31
CA ARG A 35 -40.31 11.24 27.28
C ARG A 35 -39.02 11.58 28.02
N PHE A 36 -38.03 10.70 27.98
CA PHE A 36 -36.66 11.07 28.33
C PHE A 36 -36.24 12.20 27.40
N LYS A 37 -36.28 13.45 27.89
CA LYS A 37 -35.65 14.60 27.23
C LYS A 37 -34.15 14.34 27.24
N SER A 38 -33.64 13.80 26.14
CA SER A 38 -32.20 13.64 25.89
C SER A 38 -31.50 14.97 26.17
N SER A 39 -30.58 14.91 27.13
CA SER A 39 -30.12 16.04 27.94
C SER A 39 -29.39 17.11 27.13
N SER A 40 -29.61 18.38 27.53
CA SER A 40 -28.77 19.52 27.15
C SER A 40 -27.29 19.29 27.43
N LYS A 41 -26.97 18.43 28.42
CA LYS A 41 -25.62 17.98 28.77
C LYS A 41 -24.97 17.18 27.64
N LEU A 42 -25.67 16.24 27.02
CA LEU A 42 -25.14 15.45 25.90
C LEU A 42 -24.91 16.32 24.66
N ARG A 43 -25.82 17.25 24.38
CA ARG A 43 -25.67 18.23 23.29
C ARG A 43 -24.50 19.18 23.53
N ARG A 44 -24.27 19.57 24.79
CA ARG A 44 -23.15 20.43 25.19
C ARG A 44 -21.82 19.71 25.10
N VAL A 45 -21.76 18.44 25.51
CA VAL A 45 -20.57 17.58 25.34
C VAL A 45 -20.27 17.32 23.85
N LEU A 46 -21.29 17.08 23.01
CA LEU A 46 -21.11 16.93 21.57
C LEU A 46 -20.68 18.25 20.88
N ALA A 47 -21.05 19.41 21.45
CA ALA A 47 -20.64 20.73 20.96
C ALA A 47 -19.25 21.16 21.45
N GLU A 48 -18.86 20.72 22.65
CA GLU A 48 -17.54 20.94 23.26
C GLU A 48 -16.53 19.86 22.85
N MET A 49 -16.96 18.74 22.26
CA MET A 49 -16.09 17.73 21.66
C MET A 49 -15.35 18.36 20.46
N PRO A 50 -14.01 18.40 20.49
CA PRO A 50 -13.25 18.96 19.39
C PRO A 50 -13.44 18.08 18.14
N LEU A 51 -14.31 18.54 17.25
CA LEU A 51 -14.49 18.00 15.90
C LEU A 51 -13.50 18.67 14.93
N ASP A 52 -12.28 18.94 15.37
CA ASP A 52 -11.36 19.80 14.64
C ASP A 52 -10.48 18.98 13.67
N PRO A 53 -10.74 19.00 12.34
CA PRO A 53 -9.83 18.46 11.32
C PRO A 53 -8.49 19.21 11.29
N LYS A 54 -8.33 20.27 12.09
CA LYS A 54 -7.09 21.03 12.26
C LYS A 54 -5.94 20.14 12.71
N HIS A 55 -6.17 19.19 13.63
CA HIS A 55 -5.11 18.30 14.10
C HIS A 55 -4.58 17.39 12.97
N ILE A 56 -5.47 16.91 12.10
CA ILE A 56 -5.10 16.10 10.93
C ILE A 56 -4.30 16.96 9.94
N ALA A 57 -4.79 18.16 9.63
CA ALA A 57 -4.10 19.08 8.73
C ALA A 57 -2.73 19.55 9.26
N GLU A 58 -2.61 19.77 10.57
CA GLU A 58 -1.34 20.11 11.24
C GLU A 58 -0.37 18.92 11.23
N ALA A 59 -0.85 17.72 11.54
CA ALA A 59 -0.05 16.49 11.47
C ALA A 59 0.45 16.24 10.03
N GLN A 60 -0.39 16.43 9.01
CA GLN A 60 0.00 16.35 7.61
C GLN A 60 1.07 17.38 7.24
N LYS A 61 0.93 18.64 7.66
CA LYS A 61 1.95 19.68 7.44
C LYS A 61 3.27 19.35 8.11
N GLN A 62 3.24 18.86 9.34
CA GLN A 62 4.45 18.44 10.08
C GLN A 62 5.16 17.29 9.35
N ARG A 63 4.42 16.29 8.89
CA ARG A 63 4.94 15.15 8.10
C ARG A 63 5.60 15.61 6.80
N LEU A 64 4.94 16.49 6.04
CA LEU A 64 5.49 17.03 4.79
C LEU A 64 6.81 17.81 5.03
N LYS A 65 6.88 18.61 6.10
CA LYS A 65 8.12 19.30 6.50
C LYS A 65 9.22 18.32 6.90
N LEU A 66 8.90 17.26 7.63
CA LEU A 66 9.86 16.22 8.00
C LEU A 66 10.39 15.51 6.74
N LYS A 67 9.49 15.15 5.82
CA LYS A 67 9.83 14.52 4.53
C LYS A 67 10.81 15.37 3.71
N GLN A 68 10.55 16.66 3.56
CA GLN A 68 11.45 17.57 2.83
C GLN A 68 12.87 17.65 3.43
N LYS A 69 12.99 17.48 4.75
CA LYS A 69 14.30 17.45 5.43
C LYS A 69 15.01 16.12 5.19
N VAL A 70 14.28 15.01 5.28
CA VAL A 70 14.82 13.65 5.17
C VAL A 70 15.19 13.29 3.73
N ALA A 71 14.44 13.77 2.73
CA ALA A 71 14.69 13.52 1.31
C ALA A 71 16.06 14.02 0.79
N LYS A 72 16.75 14.89 1.54
CA LYS A 72 18.09 15.38 1.19
C LYS A 72 19.22 14.42 1.58
N VAL A 73 18.93 13.43 2.41
CA VAL A 73 19.92 12.48 2.93
C VAL A 73 19.79 11.18 2.13
N SER A 74 20.91 10.58 1.72
CA SER A 74 20.88 9.24 1.11
C SER A 74 20.25 8.24 2.08
N PRO A 75 19.46 7.28 1.58
CA PRO A 75 18.82 6.28 2.43
C PRO A 75 19.84 5.49 3.24
N GLY A 76 19.48 5.22 4.50
CA GLY A 76 20.27 4.41 5.42
C GLY A 76 20.07 2.92 5.16
N ILE A 77 19.81 2.18 6.24
CA ILE A 77 19.56 0.74 6.16
C ILE A 77 18.17 0.51 5.57
N VAL A 78 18.05 -0.48 4.67
CA VAL A 78 16.78 -0.92 4.14
C VAL A 78 16.49 -2.32 4.67
N ASN A 79 15.30 -2.50 5.21
CA ASN A 79 14.85 -3.76 5.79
C ASN A 79 13.70 -4.31 4.96
N LEU A 80 13.81 -5.57 4.56
CA LEU A 80 12.76 -6.31 3.87
C LEU A 80 12.14 -7.29 4.88
N GLN A 81 10.83 -7.15 5.08
CA GLN A 81 10.08 -7.97 6.02
C GLN A 81 8.89 -8.63 5.31
N VAL A 82 8.80 -9.95 5.40
CA VAL A 82 7.62 -10.68 4.93
C VAL A 82 6.49 -10.48 5.92
N VAL A 83 5.35 -9.94 5.46
CA VAL A 83 4.16 -9.70 6.30
C VAL A 83 3.18 -10.85 6.18
N GLY A 84 3.09 -11.46 5.01
CA GLY A 84 2.32 -12.68 4.81
C GLY A 84 2.97 -13.59 3.78
N SER A 85 2.90 -14.89 4.04
CA SER A 85 3.66 -15.91 3.34
C SER A 85 2.95 -16.47 2.10
N GLY A 86 1.67 -16.12 1.87
CA GLY A 86 0.85 -16.75 0.83
C GLY A 86 0.20 -18.07 1.27
N ALA A 87 0.27 -18.43 2.56
CA ALA A 87 -0.44 -19.58 3.10
C ALA A 87 -1.95 -19.29 3.23
N ALA A 88 -2.77 -20.33 3.42
CA ALA A 88 -4.20 -20.17 3.65
C ALA A 88 -4.48 -19.22 4.83
N GLY A 89 -5.18 -18.11 4.56
CA GLY A 89 -5.45 -17.06 5.55
C GLY A 89 -4.34 -16.04 5.78
N SER A 90 -3.21 -16.14 5.06
CA SER A 90 -2.11 -15.17 5.08
C SER A 90 -1.73 -14.76 3.65
N PRO A 91 -2.20 -13.60 3.15
CA PRO A 91 -1.91 -13.18 1.78
C PRO A 91 -0.41 -12.93 1.57
N ALA A 92 0.09 -13.29 0.39
CA ALA A 92 1.48 -13.03 0.03
C ALA A 92 1.73 -11.51 -0.04
N SER A 93 2.50 -10.98 0.92
CA SER A 93 2.77 -9.55 1.01
C SER A 93 4.15 -9.31 1.64
N VAL A 94 4.90 -8.40 1.03
CA VAL A 94 6.25 -8.04 1.46
C VAL A 94 6.31 -6.55 1.75
N TYR A 95 6.89 -6.21 2.88
CA TYR A 95 7.00 -4.85 3.37
C TYR A 95 8.46 -4.44 3.40
N LEU A 96 8.77 -3.42 2.59
CA LEU A 96 10.11 -2.88 2.46
C LEU A 96 10.13 -1.51 3.12
N PHE A 97 11.00 -1.32 4.11
CA PHE A 97 11.07 -0.05 4.81
C PHE A 97 12.49 0.45 4.96
N SER A 98 12.65 1.75 4.73
CA SER A 98 13.83 2.53 5.07
C SER A 98 13.48 3.48 6.21
N ASP A 99 14.48 4.24 6.68
CA ASP A 99 14.30 5.31 7.66
C ASP A 99 13.42 6.45 7.12
N GLN A 100 13.33 6.57 5.79
CA GLN A 100 12.69 7.68 5.09
C GLN A 100 11.30 7.29 4.58
N THR A 101 11.24 6.26 3.73
CA THR A 101 10.00 5.77 3.13
C THR A 101 9.76 4.30 3.35
N ARG A 102 8.49 3.93 3.23
CA ARG A 102 7.98 2.57 3.36
C ARG A 102 7.17 2.21 2.12
N TYR A 103 7.36 0.98 1.69
CA TYR A 103 6.82 0.40 0.48
C TYR A 103 6.16 -0.92 0.84
N LEU A 104 5.01 -1.20 0.22
CA LEU A 104 4.31 -2.47 0.39
C LEU A 104 4.12 -3.10 -0.98
N PHE A 105 4.58 -4.34 -1.13
CA PHE A 105 4.36 -5.17 -2.30
C PHE A 105 3.23 -6.14 -1.96
N ASN A 106 2.13 -6.02 -2.70
CA ASN A 106 0.86 -6.71 -2.54
C ASN A 106 0.15 -6.44 -1.20
N CYS A 107 -1.17 -6.38 -1.26
CA CYS A 107 -2.04 -6.05 -0.15
C CYS A 107 -3.33 -6.89 -0.20
N GLY A 108 -3.19 -8.19 0.07
CA GLY A 108 -4.34 -9.09 0.15
C GLY A 108 -5.20 -8.87 1.39
N GLU A 109 -6.31 -9.60 1.43
CA GLU A 109 -7.24 -9.54 2.56
C GLU A 109 -6.54 -9.93 3.88
N GLY A 110 -6.73 -9.11 4.92
CA GLY A 110 -6.11 -9.36 6.22
C GLY A 110 -4.66 -8.86 6.37
N THR A 111 -4.02 -8.31 5.32
CA THR A 111 -2.67 -7.71 5.43
C THR A 111 -2.61 -6.65 6.54
N GLN A 112 -3.65 -5.84 6.73
CA GLN A 112 -3.72 -4.86 7.82
C GLN A 112 -3.66 -5.50 9.22
N ARG A 113 -4.31 -6.66 9.40
CA ARG A 113 -4.33 -7.39 10.68
C ARG A 113 -2.97 -8.02 10.94
N LEU A 114 -2.39 -8.67 9.93
CA LEU A 114 -1.05 -9.25 10.03
C LEU A 114 0.00 -8.18 10.31
N ALA A 115 -0.10 -7.01 9.67
CA ALA A 115 0.79 -5.89 9.93
C ALA A 115 0.73 -5.46 11.40
N TYR A 116 -0.46 -5.37 11.97
CA TYR A 116 -0.65 -5.06 13.39
C TYR A 116 -0.02 -6.12 14.31
N GLU A 117 -0.24 -7.40 14.00
CA GLU A 117 0.31 -8.54 14.77
C GLU A 117 1.84 -8.56 14.74
N HIS A 118 2.45 -8.32 13.58
CA HIS A 118 3.89 -8.22 13.40
C HIS A 118 4.49 -6.87 13.81
N LYS A 119 3.69 -5.97 14.41
CA LYS A 119 4.08 -4.62 14.85
C LYS A 119 4.69 -3.77 13.73
N THR A 120 4.29 -4.01 12.48
CA THR A 120 4.74 -3.22 11.33
C THR A 120 3.89 -1.96 11.22
N LYS A 121 4.55 -0.81 11.32
CA LYS A 121 3.87 0.50 11.27
C LYS A 121 3.52 0.85 9.82
N LEU A 122 2.23 0.79 9.47
CA LEU A 122 1.68 1.23 8.18
C LEU A 122 1.52 2.77 8.08
N SER A 123 1.81 3.50 9.16
CA SER A 123 1.51 4.93 9.32
C SER A 123 2.25 5.88 8.37
N SER A 124 3.27 5.42 7.67
CA SER A 124 4.10 6.25 6.76
C SER A 124 4.46 5.50 5.48
N LEU A 125 3.54 4.65 5.04
CA LEU A 125 3.59 4.04 3.73
C LEU A 125 3.23 5.10 2.68
N GLU A 126 4.02 5.16 1.63
CA GLU A 126 3.81 6.14 0.55
C GLU A 126 3.44 5.46 -0.76
N ASN A 127 4.05 4.32 -1.06
CA ASN A 127 3.87 3.61 -2.32
C ASN A 127 3.45 2.16 -2.06
N ILE A 128 2.36 1.74 -2.70
CA ILE A 128 1.90 0.35 -2.72
C ILE A 128 2.07 -0.17 -4.14
N PHE A 129 2.74 -1.30 -4.28
CA PHE A 129 2.97 -1.98 -5.55
C PHE A 129 2.14 -3.25 -5.61
N MET A 130 1.31 -3.39 -6.64
CA MET A 130 0.49 -4.57 -6.88
C MET A 130 1.09 -5.35 -8.04
N THR A 131 1.38 -6.64 -7.85
CA THR A 131 1.91 -7.45 -8.94
C THR A 131 0.83 -7.87 -9.94
N ARG A 132 -0.41 -8.04 -9.48
CA ARG A 132 -1.56 -8.47 -10.29
C ARG A 132 -2.83 -7.73 -9.89
N THR A 133 -3.81 -7.67 -10.78
CA THR A 133 -5.13 -7.07 -10.57
C THR A 133 -6.17 -8.02 -9.95
N CYS A 134 -5.73 -9.05 -9.22
CA CYS A 134 -6.61 -10.01 -8.58
C CYS A 134 -6.96 -9.66 -7.13
N TRP A 135 -8.13 -10.12 -6.66
CA TRP A 135 -8.63 -9.83 -5.31
C TRP A 135 -7.67 -10.31 -4.21
N GLU A 136 -6.99 -11.42 -4.42
CA GLU A 136 -5.99 -11.96 -3.48
C GLU A 136 -4.83 -10.99 -3.21
N ARG A 137 -4.51 -10.10 -4.16
CA ARG A 137 -3.43 -9.12 -4.06
C ARG A 137 -3.92 -7.72 -3.67
N ILE A 138 -5.21 -7.42 -3.83
CA ILE A 138 -5.76 -6.06 -3.65
C ILE A 138 -6.79 -5.96 -2.52
N GLY A 139 -7.41 -7.06 -2.09
CA GLY A 139 -8.57 -7.06 -1.18
C GLY A 139 -8.35 -6.37 0.17
N GLY A 140 -7.10 -6.22 0.62
CA GLY A 140 -6.75 -5.48 1.84
C GLY A 140 -6.67 -3.96 1.66
N LEU A 141 -6.61 -3.47 0.42
CA LEU A 141 -6.38 -2.06 0.11
C LEU A 141 -7.45 -1.13 0.71
N PRO A 142 -8.76 -1.43 0.63
CA PRO A 142 -9.80 -0.66 1.33
C PRO A 142 -9.53 -0.42 2.81
N GLY A 143 -9.20 -1.49 3.54
CA GLY A 143 -8.95 -1.42 4.99
C GLY A 143 -7.68 -0.62 5.31
N ILE A 144 -6.62 -0.86 4.54
CA ILE A 144 -5.37 -0.08 4.67
C ILE A 144 -5.61 1.41 4.38
N CYS A 145 -6.39 1.76 3.35
CA CYS A 145 -6.65 3.16 3.03
C CYS A 145 -7.43 3.88 4.15
N LEU A 146 -8.43 3.22 4.73
CA LEU A 146 -9.21 3.79 5.86
C LEU A 146 -8.31 3.98 7.09
N THR A 147 -7.52 2.97 7.46
CA THR A 147 -6.60 3.06 8.61
C THR A 147 -5.52 4.14 8.41
N MET A 148 -5.01 4.32 7.19
CA MET A 148 -4.04 5.37 6.87
C MET A 148 -4.63 6.77 6.94
N GLN A 149 -5.89 6.94 6.53
CA GLN A 149 -6.60 8.20 6.67
C GLN A 149 -6.73 8.59 8.14
N ASP A 150 -7.14 7.67 9.01
CA ASP A 150 -7.30 7.93 10.44
C ASP A 150 -5.97 8.30 11.12
N VAL A 151 -4.87 7.76 10.60
CA VAL A 151 -3.51 8.10 11.04
C VAL A 151 -3.04 9.47 10.50
N GLY A 152 -3.71 10.02 9.49
CA GLY A 152 -3.40 11.31 8.88
C GLY A 152 -2.32 11.25 7.79
N VAL A 153 -2.23 10.16 7.03
CA VAL A 153 -1.40 10.11 5.81
C VAL A 153 -2.03 11.01 4.73
N PRO A 154 -1.28 11.93 4.11
CA PRO A 154 -1.86 12.89 3.16
C PRO A 154 -2.14 12.28 1.78
N SER A 155 -1.28 11.37 1.32
CA SER A 155 -1.41 10.76 0.01
C SER A 155 -0.68 9.43 -0.08
N VAL A 156 -1.23 8.52 -0.88
CA VAL A 156 -0.62 7.23 -1.23
C VAL A 156 -0.61 7.08 -2.75
N THR A 157 0.48 6.54 -3.27
CA THR A 157 0.66 6.22 -4.69
C THR A 157 0.51 4.71 -4.88
N LEU A 158 -0.37 4.31 -5.79
CA LEU A 158 -0.59 2.92 -6.17
C LEU A 158 0.08 2.67 -7.51
N HIS A 159 0.81 1.57 -7.57
CA HIS A 159 1.49 1.09 -8.77
C HIS A 159 0.97 -0.31 -9.06
N GLY A 160 0.72 -0.62 -10.32
CA GLY A 160 0.16 -1.91 -10.69
C GLY A 160 -0.09 -2.06 -12.18
N PRO A 161 -0.66 -3.21 -12.57
CA PRO A 161 -1.04 -3.46 -13.95
C PRO A 161 -2.17 -2.51 -14.39
N PRO A 162 -2.38 -2.38 -15.72
CA PRO A 162 -3.54 -1.66 -16.23
C PRO A 162 -4.84 -2.20 -15.63
N GLY A 163 -5.80 -1.30 -15.36
CA GLY A 163 -7.10 -1.64 -14.75
C GLY A 163 -7.17 -1.42 -13.23
N LEU A 164 -6.06 -1.08 -12.56
CA LEU A 164 -6.07 -0.76 -11.13
C LEU A 164 -6.99 0.44 -10.80
N ASP A 165 -7.03 1.43 -11.70
CA ASP A 165 -7.86 2.63 -11.56
C ASP A 165 -9.34 2.31 -11.51
N GLU A 166 -9.79 1.38 -12.35
CA GLU A 166 -11.19 0.96 -12.41
C GLU A 166 -11.58 0.19 -11.16
N LEU A 167 -10.69 -0.69 -10.68
CA LEU A 167 -10.91 -1.42 -9.44
C LEU A 167 -10.98 -0.45 -8.26
N PHE A 168 -10.10 0.55 -8.21
CA PHE A 168 -10.15 1.58 -7.18
C PHE A 168 -11.42 2.44 -7.25
N LYS A 169 -11.84 2.83 -8.46
CA LYS A 169 -13.13 3.52 -8.67
C LYS A 169 -14.30 2.68 -8.17
N ALA A 170 -14.31 1.37 -8.40
CA ALA A 170 -15.33 0.47 -7.87
C ALA A 170 -15.32 0.44 -6.32
N MET A 171 -14.13 0.41 -5.70
CA MET A 171 -13.97 0.44 -4.25
C MET A 171 -14.38 1.78 -3.62
N SER A 172 -14.32 2.88 -4.38
CA SER A 172 -14.64 4.23 -3.87
C SER A 172 -16.09 4.40 -3.38
N ARG A 173 -17.00 3.48 -3.73
CA ARG A 173 -18.39 3.48 -3.24
C ARG A 173 -18.50 3.18 -1.74
N PHE A 174 -17.65 2.29 -1.23
CA PHE A 174 -17.64 1.90 0.18
C PHE A 174 -16.40 2.39 0.94
N VAL A 175 -15.37 2.86 0.23
CA VAL A 175 -14.17 3.48 0.81
C VAL A 175 -14.24 4.99 0.62
N ILE A 176 -14.70 5.70 1.65
CA ILE A 176 -14.80 7.16 1.61
C ILE A 176 -13.54 7.79 2.20
N LEU A 177 -12.69 8.31 1.32
CA LEU A 177 -11.48 9.04 1.68
C LEU A 177 -11.71 10.55 1.59
N LYS A 178 -11.81 11.22 2.74
CA LYS A 178 -12.00 12.68 2.86
C LYS A 178 -10.68 13.43 2.96
N ASP A 179 -9.72 12.88 3.70
CA ASP A 179 -8.50 13.59 4.12
C ASP A 179 -7.23 13.04 3.47
N MET A 180 -7.34 11.95 2.70
CA MET A 180 -6.23 11.30 2.01
C MET A 180 -6.49 11.19 0.51
N LYS A 181 -5.47 11.52 -0.30
CA LYS A 181 -5.52 11.38 -1.76
C LYS A 181 -4.85 10.09 -2.20
N VAL A 182 -5.56 9.26 -2.96
CA VAL A 182 -4.97 8.09 -3.62
C VAL A 182 -4.70 8.44 -5.07
N ARG A 183 -3.46 8.23 -5.52
CA ARG A 183 -3.05 8.41 -6.91
C ARG A 183 -2.65 7.06 -7.48
N ALA A 184 -3.15 6.71 -8.64
CA ALA A 184 -2.57 5.63 -9.41
C ALA A 184 -1.49 6.19 -10.32
N ALA A 185 -0.33 5.54 -10.33
CA ALA A 185 0.75 5.85 -11.25
C ALA A 185 0.51 5.16 -12.59
N GLU A 186 0.76 5.86 -13.68
CA GLU A 186 0.85 5.22 -14.99
C GLU A 186 2.13 4.37 -15.02
N CYS A 187 1.98 3.05 -15.04
CA CYS A 187 3.11 2.11 -15.04
C CYS A 187 3.32 1.57 -16.46
N ARG A 188 4.08 2.29 -17.29
CA ARG A 188 4.51 1.79 -18.61
C ARG A 188 5.86 1.10 -18.50
N ALA A 189 6.13 0.14 -19.39
CA ALA A 189 7.32 -0.70 -19.34
C ALA A 189 8.64 0.07 -19.52
N GLU A 190 8.59 1.26 -20.13
CA GLU A 190 9.75 2.13 -20.38
C GLU A 190 9.94 3.19 -19.30
N ASP A 191 8.94 3.38 -18.44
CA ASP A 191 8.97 4.43 -17.42
C ASP A 191 9.80 3.99 -16.22
N LEU A 192 10.68 4.88 -15.77
CA LEU A 192 11.42 4.75 -14.52
C LEU A 192 10.71 5.59 -13.46
N PHE A 193 10.32 4.95 -12.36
CA PHE A 193 9.86 5.67 -11.18
C PHE A 193 11.05 5.93 -10.25
N GLU A 194 11.38 7.19 -10.04
CA GLU A 194 12.45 7.59 -9.14
C GLU A 194 11.87 8.23 -7.87
N ASP A 195 12.26 7.68 -6.72
CA ASP A 195 12.06 8.31 -5.42
C ASP A 195 13.40 8.71 -4.79
N HIS A 196 13.38 9.38 -3.64
CA HIS A 196 14.59 9.76 -2.89
C HIS A 196 15.38 8.56 -2.34
N VAL A 197 14.77 7.37 -2.24
CA VAL A 197 15.43 6.15 -1.73
C VAL A 197 15.85 5.18 -2.83
N MET A 198 15.01 4.99 -3.86
CA MET A 198 15.25 3.98 -4.90
C MET A 198 14.70 4.41 -6.25
N THR A 199 15.26 3.83 -7.31
CA THR A 199 14.75 3.84 -8.68
C THR A 199 14.08 2.51 -8.97
N LEU A 200 12.92 2.54 -9.62
CA LEU A 200 12.10 1.37 -9.86
C LEU A 200 11.73 1.30 -11.34
N LYS A 201 11.97 0.13 -11.93
CA LYS A 201 11.64 -0.20 -13.32
C LYS A 201 10.47 -1.18 -13.35
N TYR A 202 9.50 -0.90 -14.20
CA TYR A 202 8.33 -1.74 -14.42
C TYR A 202 8.58 -2.72 -15.56
N VAL A 203 8.22 -3.99 -15.37
CA VAL A 203 8.20 -4.98 -16.44
C VAL A 203 6.80 -5.60 -16.49
N ALA A 204 6.00 -5.18 -17.46
CA ALA A 204 4.68 -5.74 -17.71
C ALA A 204 4.81 -7.05 -18.49
N ILE A 205 4.25 -8.14 -17.98
CA ILE A 205 4.29 -9.47 -18.58
C ILE A 205 2.86 -9.88 -18.93
N GLY A 206 2.61 -10.13 -20.21
CA GLY A 206 1.32 -10.54 -20.75
C GLY A 206 1.14 -12.06 -20.74
N ARG A 207 -0.12 -12.49 -20.78
CA ARG A 207 -0.49 -13.88 -21.03
C ARG A 207 -0.52 -14.14 -22.52
N GLU A 208 0.05 -15.24 -22.99
CA GLU A 208 -0.21 -15.71 -24.35
C GLU A 208 -1.67 -16.15 -24.47
N ALA A 209 -2.37 -15.63 -25.48
CA ALA A 209 -3.69 -16.08 -25.84
C ALA A 209 -3.58 -17.48 -26.44
N GLY A 210 -3.73 -18.52 -25.61
CA GLY A 210 -4.00 -19.86 -26.11
C GLY A 210 -5.35 -19.86 -26.84
N GLU A 211 -5.40 -20.39 -28.06
CA GLU A 211 -6.64 -20.77 -28.73
C GLU A 211 -7.40 -21.77 -27.83
N GLY A 212 -8.29 -21.27 -26.95
CA GLY A 212 -9.05 -22.13 -26.05
C GLY A 212 -9.23 -21.60 -24.63
N SER A 213 -9.89 -20.45 -24.48
CA SER A 213 -10.80 -20.22 -23.35
C SER A 213 -11.92 -19.32 -23.85
N ALA A 214 -12.70 -19.87 -24.77
CA ALA A 214 -14.13 -19.59 -24.73
C ALA A 214 -14.61 -20.26 -23.44
N ASN A 215 -14.67 -19.50 -22.34
CA ASN A 215 -15.52 -19.89 -21.23
C ASN A 215 -16.95 -19.90 -21.78
N SER A 216 -17.49 -21.10 -21.95
CA SER A 216 -18.91 -21.35 -22.08
C SER A 216 -19.54 -21.11 -20.71
N ASP A 217 -19.73 -19.85 -20.35
CA ASP A 217 -20.74 -19.49 -19.36
C ASP A 217 -21.90 -18.94 -20.19
N GLU A 218 -22.96 -19.74 -20.22
CA GLU A 218 -24.22 -19.47 -20.90
C GLU A 218 -24.68 -18.05 -20.59
N ASP A 219 -25.25 -17.38 -21.60
CA ASP A 219 -25.84 -16.06 -21.51
C ASP A 219 -26.88 -16.03 -20.37
N ASP A 220 -26.46 -15.64 -19.16
CA ASP A 220 -27.38 -15.20 -18.11
C ASP A 220 -27.87 -13.82 -18.55
N GLU A 221 -29.08 -13.79 -19.12
CA GLU A 221 -29.79 -12.57 -19.47
C GLU A 221 -29.78 -11.64 -18.25
N GLY A 222 -28.98 -10.58 -18.36
CA GLY A 222 -28.65 -9.71 -17.24
C GLY A 222 -29.88 -9.29 -16.45
N GLU A 223 -29.92 -9.71 -15.18
CA GLU A 223 -30.73 -9.05 -14.19
C GLU A 223 -30.29 -7.57 -14.16
N ASP A 224 -31.20 -6.68 -14.53
CA ASP A 224 -31.03 -5.23 -14.56
C ASP A 224 -30.70 -4.74 -13.15
N THR A 225 -29.43 -4.87 -12.77
CA THR A 225 -28.92 -4.38 -11.49
C THR A 225 -28.95 -2.87 -11.58
N THR A 226 -30.05 -2.28 -11.09
CA THR A 226 -30.20 -0.85 -10.94
C THR A 226 -28.99 -0.33 -10.17
N VAL A 227 -28.12 0.42 -10.86
CA VAL A 227 -26.95 1.03 -10.26
C VAL A 227 -27.46 2.05 -9.25
N ASP A 228 -27.45 1.67 -7.97
CA ASP A 228 -27.84 2.56 -6.88
C ASP A 228 -26.75 3.63 -6.70
N ASP A 229 -26.94 4.79 -7.34
CA ASP A 229 -26.12 5.99 -7.19
C ASP A 229 -26.34 6.70 -5.83
N THR A 230 -26.99 6.04 -4.86
CA THR A 230 -27.19 6.59 -3.51
C THR A 230 -25.86 6.74 -2.78
N ASP A 231 -25.35 7.97 -2.72
CA ASP A 231 -24.32 8.38 -1.75
C ASP A 231 -24.93 8.31 -0.33
N TYR A 232 -24.80 7.14 0.31
CA TYR A 232 -25.29 6.84 1.66
C TYR A 232 -24.82 7.85 2.72
N TYR A 233 -23.74 8.60 2.45
CA TYR A 233 -23.16 9.59 3.34
C TYR A 233 -23.38 11.05 2.86
N ALA A 234 -24.24 11.26 1.86
CA ALA A 234 -24.59 12.59 1.36
C ALA A 234 -25.09 13.54 2.47
N TYR A 235 -25.66 12.99 3.56
CA TYR A 235 -26.11 13.77 4.71
C TYR A 235 -24.98 14.54 5.41
N GLU A 236 -23.72 14.11 5.28
CA GLU A 236 -22.56 14.79 5.87
C GLU A 236 -22.04 15.94 4.99
N LYS A 237 -22.08 15.78 3.66
CA LYS A 237 -21.67 16.82 2.69
C LYS A 237 -22.62 18.02 2.70
N ARG A 238 -23.88 17.82 3.10
CA ARG A 238 -24.94 18.84 3.11
C ARG A 238 -24.69 20.01 4.07
N LYS A 239 -23.70 19.93 4.96
CA LYS A 239 -23.34 21.04 5.87
C LYS A 239 -22.47 22.15 5.25
N LYS A 240 -22.00 22.04 3.99
CA LYS A 240 -21.07 23.03 3.41
C LYS A 240 -21.30 23.52 1.97
N SER A 241 -22.40 23.20 1.30
CA SER A 241 -22.64 23.75 -0.05
C SER A 241 -24.11 23.95 -0.40
N GLU A 242 -24.43 25.13 -0.93
CA GLU A 242 -25.67 25.46 -1.63
C GLU A 242 -25.89 24.56 -2.87
N PRO A 243 -27.15 24.35 -3.30
CA PRO A 243 -27.50 23.38 -4.33
C PRO A 243 -27.04 23.86 -5.71
N LYS A 244 -26.09 23.15 -6.33
CA LYS A 244 -25.79 23.31 -7.76
C LYS A 244 -26.75 22.48 -8.61
N ALA A 245 -27.13 23.08 -9.73
CA ALA A 245 -28.12 22.63 -10.69
C ALA A 245 -27.89 21.20 -11.22
N LYS A 246 -29.02 20.56 -11.58
CA LYS A 246 -29.14 19.23 -12.19
C LYS A 246 -28.13 19.07 -13.34
N LEU A 247 -27.14 18.20 -13.14
CA LEU A 247 -26.30 17.70 -14.22
C LEU A 247 -27.11 16.62 -14.94
N GLN A 248 -27.32 16.81 -16.25
CA GLN A 248 -27.98 15.85 -17.12
C GLN A 248 -27.11 14.59 -17.17
N THR A 249 -27.61 13.47 -16.65
CA THR A 249 -26.98 12.16 -16.77
C THR A 249 -27.23 11.62 -18.17
N ALA A 250 -26.33 11.94 -19.10
CA ALA A 250 -26.13 11.09 -20.27
C ALA A 250 -25.46 9.80 -19.77
N SER A 251 -26.29 8.80 -19.45
CA SER A 251 -25.82 7.48 -19.04
C SER A 251 -25.25 6.80 -20.27
N ALA A 252 -23.95 6.99 -20.51
CA ALA A 252 -23.21 6.12 -21.42
C ALA A 252 -23.36 4.71 -20.86
N LYS A 253 -23.96 3.82 -21.66
CA LYS A 253 -23.98 2.38 -21.38
C LYS A 253 -22.53 1.98 -21.12
N GLN A 254 -22.19 1.73 -19.85
CA GLN A 254 -20.92 1.12 -19.53
C GLN A 254 -21.03 -0.33 -19.96
N ASP A 255 -20.51 -0.62 -21.15
CA ASP A 255 -20.15 -1.97 -21.50
C ASP A 255 -19.09 -2.41 -20.47
N TRP A 256 -19.48 -3.32 -19.58
CA TRP A 256 -18.56 -4.03 -18.72
C TRP A 256 -17.80 -5.02 -19.61
N THR A 257 -16.95 -4.50 -20.51
CA THR A 257 -16.03 -5.35 -21.28
C THR A 257 -15.19 -6.13 -20.30
N LYS A 258 -15.24 -7.46 -20.41
CA LYS A 258 -14.55 -8.43 -19.57
C LYS A 258 -13.14 -7.92 -19.23
N ARG A 259 -12.84 -7.76 -17.94
CA ARG A 259 -11.50 -7.39 -17.50
C ARG A 259 -10.56 -8.53 -17.89
N HIS A 260 -9.66 -8.25 -18.83
CA HIS A 260 -8.58 -9.18 -19.15
C HIS A 260 -7.55 -9.10 -18.04
N GLU A 261 -7.65 -10.03 -17.08
CA GLU A 261 -6.66 -10.30 -16.02
C GLU A 261 -5.43 -10.99 -16.63
N GLU A 262 -4.86 -10.36 -17.66
CA GLU A 262 -3.87 -10.97 -18.55
C GLU A 262 -2.49 -10.33 -18.44
N SER A 263 -2.32 -9.38 -17.52
CA SER A 263 -1.04 -8.70 -17.32
C SER A 263 -0.59 -8.78 -15.87
N VAL A 264 0.65 -9.23 -15.69
CA VAL A 264 1.40 -9.21 -14.44
C VAL A 264 2.41 -8.06 -14.50
N MET A 265 2.65 -7.39 -13.38
CA MET A 265 3.75 -6.45 -13.22
C MET A 265 4.84 -7.05 -12.36
N ALA A 266 6.04 -7.14 -12.92
CA ALA A 266 7.27 -7.35 -12.18
C ALA A 266 7.97 -6.00 -11.89
N TYR A 267 8.67 -5.93 -10.77
CA TYR A 267 9.30 -4.71 -10.28
C TYR A 267 10.79 -4.94 -10.03
N ILE A 268 11.64 -4.15 -10.67
CA ILE A 268 13.08 -4.13 -10.41
C ILE A 268 13.39 -2.85 -9.63
N CYS A 269 13.83 -3.01 -8.39
CA CYS A 269 14.05 -1.92 -7.44
C CYS A 269 15.55 -1.78 -7.18
N LYS A 270 16.16 -0.71 -7.66
CA LYS A 270 17.58 -0.38 -7.41
C LYS A 270 17.68 0.74 -6.39
N LEU A 271 18.28 0.46 -5.24
CA LEU A 271 18.48 1.49 -4.22
C LEU A 271 19.51 2.52 -4.70
N LYS A 272 19.32 3.78 -4.30
CA LYS A 272 20.32 4.81 -4.56
C LYS A 272 21.61 4.47 -3.83
N HIS A 273 22.73 4.68 -4.52
CA HIS A 273 24.04 4.48 -3.95
C HIS A 273 24.22 5.36 -2.71
N ARG A 274 25.00 4.84 -1.76
CA ARG A 274 25.42 5.58 -0.58
C ARG A 274 26.78 6.17 -0.84
N PHE A 275 26.90 7.46 -0.58
CA PHE A 275 28.18 8.13 -0.69
C PHE A 275 29.15 7.63 0.38
N GLY A 276 30.40 7.44 -0.02
CA GLY A 276 31.47 7.06 0.88
C GLY A 276 31.68 8.07 2.01
N GLN A 277 32.24 7.61 3.13
CA GLN A 277 32.53 8.48 4.27
C GLN A 277 33.49 9.61 3.87
N LEU A 278 33.21 10.83 4.33
CA LEU A 278 34.09 11.98 4.11
C LEU A 278 35.37 11.82 4.94
N SER A 279 36.52 11.84 4.28
CA SER A 279 37.83 11.85 4.93
C SER A 279 38.21 13.29 5.28
N LEU A 280 38.23 13.59 6.58
CA LEU A 280 38.58 14.93 7.08
C LEU A 280 40.04 15.29 6.77
N GLU A 281 40.94 14.31 6.81
CA GLU A 281 42.37 14.48 6.49
C GLU A 281 42.55 15.03 5.07
N LYS A 282 41.92 14.38 4.08
CA LYS A 282 41.95 14.83 2.68
C LYS A 282 41.32 16.21 2.49
N CYS A 283 40.28 16.54 3.26
CA CYS A 283 39.69 17.88 3.23
C CYS A 283 40.67 18.96 3.72
N VAL A 284 41.38 18.69 4.81
CA VAL A 284 42.38 19.61 5.37
C VAL A 284 43.57 19.78 4.42
N GLU A 285 44.07 18.69 3.83
CA GLU A 285 45.13 18.72 2.80
C GLU A 285 44.74 19.58 1.58
N LYS A 286 43.46 19.52 1.18
CA LYS A 286 42.95 20.32 0.07
C LYS A 286 42.62 21.77 0.45
N GLY A 287 42.78 22.15 1.72
CA GLY A 287 42.55 23.51 2.22
C GLY A 287 41.08 23.84 2.48
N VAL A 288 40.22 22.82 2.66
CA VAL A 288 38.79 23.04 2.93
C VAL A 288 38.59 23.40 4.41
N PRO A 289 38.08 24.61 4.73
CA PRO A 289 37.85 25.01 6.12
C PRO A 289 36.69 24.23 6.73
N ALA A 290 36.74 24.04 8.05
CA ALA A 290 35.65 23.43 8.80
C ALA A 290 34.39 24.32 8.72
N GLY A 291 33.26 23.74 8.29
CA GLY A 291 32.02 24.50 8.15
C GLY A 291 31.03 23.92 7.13
N PRO A 292 30.11 24.74 6.59
CA PRO A 292 29.05 24.27 5.69
C PRO A 292 29.58 23.66 4.38
N LEU A 293 30.80 24.03 3.98
CA LEU A 293 31.48 23.48 2.80
C LEU A 293 31.75 21.97 2.93
N LEU A 294 32.10 21.48 4.12
CA LEU A 294 32.24 20.03 4.36
C LEU A 294 30.90 19.30 4.19
N GLY A 295 29.79 19.94 4.59
CA GLY A 295 28.45 19.41 4.38
C GLY A 295 28.10 19.30 2.90
N GLN A 296 28.48 20.29 2.09
CA GLN A 296 28.29 20.26 0.63
C GLN A 296 29.09 19.11 0.00
N LEU A 297 30.37 18.96 0.37
CA LEU A 297 31.21 17.86 -0.09
C LEU A 297 30.65 16.49 0.34
N LYS A 298 30.15 16.37 1.57
CA LYS A 298 29.50 15.13 2.05
C LYS A 298 28.27 14.77 1.21
N ASN A 299 27.50 15.77 0.79
CA ASN A 299 26.30 15.58 -0.05
C ASN A 299 26.61 15.30 -1.52
N GLY A 300 27.89 15.24 -1.92
CA GLY A 300 28.29 14.98 -3.31
C GLY A 300 28.43 16.24 -4.16
N ASN A 301 28.29 17.43 -3.59
CA ASN A 301 28.45 18.68 -4.33
C ASN A 301 29.92 19.11 -4.31
N ASP A 302 30.42 19.54 -5.47
CA ASP A 302 31.74 20.12 -5.59
C ASP A 302 31.75 21.54 -5.01
N VAL A 303 32.85 21.89 -4.34
CA VAL A 303 32.98 23.17 -3.64
C VAL A 303 34.10 23.99 -4.25
N THR A 304 33.81 25.27 -4.51
CA THR A 304 34.83 26.25 -4.92
C THR A 304 35.31 27.00 -3.68
N LEU A 305 36.62 26.96 -3.41
CA LEU A 305 37.24 27.68 -2.31
C LEU A 305 37.37 29.18 -2.61
N PRO A 306 37.53 30.04 -1.58
CA PRO A 306 37.76 31.48 -1.77
C PRO A 306 38.98 31.77 -2.66
N ASP A 307 39.97 30.87 -2.65
CA ASP A 307 41.18 30.93 -3.46
C ASP A 307 40.95 30.53 -4.94
N GLY A 308 39.70 30.29 -5.36
CA GLY A 308 39.32 29.89 -6.72
C GLY A 308 39.53 28.41 -7.05
N LYS A 309 40.14 27.63 -6.16
CA LYS A 309 40.37 26.18 -6.32
C LYS A 309 39.06 25.39 -6.14
N VAL A 310 38.73 24.54 -7.11
CA VAL A 310 37.57 23.63 -7.03
C VAL A 310 38.01 22.30 -6.40
N VAL A 311 37.38 21.93 -5.29
CA VAL A 311 37.58 20.64 -4.61
C VAL A 311 36.41 19.74 -4.96
N LYS A 312 36.69 18.62 -5.62
CA LYS A 312 35.69 17.62 -5.97
C LYS A 312 35.34 16.75 -4.77
N SER A 313 34.06 16.43 -4.63
CA SER A 313 33.57 15.53 -3.58
C SER A 313 34.18 14.12 -3.69
N SER A 314 34.41 13.63 -4.93
CA SER A 314 35.04 12.33 -5.19
C SER A 314 36.41 12.18 -4.55
N ASP A 315 37.18 13.25 -4.46
CA ASP A 315 38.59 13.17 -4.07
C ASP A 315 38.77 13.09 -2.55
N VAL A 316 37.78 13.56 -1.80
CA VAL A 316 37.81 13.67 -0.33
C VAL A 316 36.96 12.60 0.35
N ARG A 317 36.27 11.74 -0.40
CA ARG A 317 35.45 10.66 0.15
C ARG A 317 36.09 9.29 -0.07
N GLY A 318 35.62 8.32 0.72
CA GLY A 318 35.83 6.91 0.44
C GLY A 318 35.08 6.43 -0.81
N PRO A 319 35.27 5.16 -1.21
CA PRO A 319 34.52 4.57 -2.31
C PRO A 319 33.01 4.63 -2.03
N ASN A 320 32.21 4.84 -3.08
CA ASN A 320 30.76 4.79 -2.97
C ASN A 320 30.32 3.34 -2.80
N ASP A 321 29.29 3.15 -1.98
CA ASP A 321 28.64 1.85 -1.78
C ASP A 321 27.42 1.79 -2.71
N PRO A 322 27.46 0.98 -3.78
CA PRO A 322 26.33 0.85 -4.69
C PRO A 322 25.12 0.28 -3.95
N GLY A 323 23.93 0.82 -4.22
CA GLY A 323 22.72 0.36 -3.55
C GLY A 323 22.31 -1.03 -4.08
N PRO A 324 21.87 -1.96 -3.21
CA PRO A 324 21.48 -3.29 -3.65
C PRO A 324 20.23 -3.25 -4.54
N VAL A 325 20.10 -4.25 -5.40
CA VAL A 325 18.95 -4.45 -6.28
C VAL A 325 18.03 -5.55 -5.74
N PHE A 326 16.73 -5.29 -5.75
CA PHE A 326 15.68 -6.24 -5.37
C PHE A 326 14.72 -6.43 -6.55
N ILE A 327 14.32 -7.66 -6.84
CA ILE A 327 13.36 -7.96 -7.91
C ILE A 327 12.13 -8.63 -7.31
N PHE A 328 10.94 -8.20 -7.71
CA PHE A 328 9.67 -8.82 -7.36
C PHE A 328 9.00 -9.34 -8.62
N ILE A 329 8.65 -10.62 -8.63
CA ILE A 329 8.04 -11.30 -9.79
C ILE A 329 6.88 -12.19 -9.34
N ASP A 330 5.80 -12.23 -10.12
CA ASP A 330 4.58 -12.97 -9.79
C ASP A 330 3.98 -13.66 -11.02
N ILE A 331 4.52 -14.82 -11.43
CA ILE A 331 4.02 -15.54 -12.60
C ILE A 331 2.91 -16.50 -12.17
N PRO A 332 1.62 -16.29 -12.53
CA PRO A 332 0.53 -17.14 -12.08
C PRO A 332 0.52 -18.53 -12.73
N SER A 333 0.86 -18.63 -14.01
CA SER A 333 0.74 -19.84 -14.82
C SER A 333 1.75 -19.89 -15.95
N GLU A 334 1.94 -21.07 -16.56
CA GLU A 334 2.90 -21.27 -17.65
C GLU A 334 2.62 -20.42 -18.91
N ALA A 335 1.37 -20.01 -19.12
CA ALA A 335 0.96 -19.15 -20.23
C ALA A 335 1.64 -17.76 -20.29
N TYR A 336 2.33 -17.36 -19.21
CA TYR A 336 3.07 -16.09 -19.14
C TYR A 336 4.57 -16.27 -19.41
N LEU A 337 5.06 -17.51 -19.49
CA LEU A 337 6.50 -17.80 -19.57
C LEU A 337 7.10 -17.34 -20.89
N SER A 338 6.36 -17.43 -21.99
CA SER A 338 6.87 -17.02 -23.30
C SER A 338 7.08 -15.51 -23.40
N ASP A 339 6.18 -14.69 -22.86
CA ASP A 339 6.37 -13.25 -22.81
C ASP A 339 7.43 -12.85 -21.76
N LEU A 340 7.56 -13.61 -20.66
CA LEU A 340 8.67 -13.44 -19.72
C LEU A 340 10.03 -13.69 -20.39
N GLU A 341 10.15 -14.76 -21.18
CA GLU A 341 11.36 -15.08 -21.95
C GLU A 341 11.68 -13.99 -22.98
N ALA A 342 10.66 -13.49 -23.69
CA ALA A 342 10.81 -12.39 -24.63
C ALA A 342 11.32 -11.10 -23.95
N LYS A 343 10.91 -10.87 -22.70
CA LYS A 343 11.31 -9.70 -21.89
C LYS A 343 12.51 -9.96 -20.99
N ASN A 344 13.19 -11.10 -21.13
CA ASN A 344 14.34 -11.46 -20.32
C ASN A 344 15.48 -10.43 -20.43
N GLU A 345 15.61 -9.74 -21.58
CA GLU A 345 16.58 -8.65 -21.77
C GLU A 345 16.49 -7.58 -20.67
N ALA A 346 15.30 -7.31 -20.13
CA ALA A 346 15.13 -6.36 -19.03
C ALA A 346 15.75 -6.83 -17.71
N PHE A 347 15.95 -8.13 -17.53
CA PHE A 347 16.48 -8.78 -16.32
C PHE A 347 17.97 -9.15 -16.43
N VAL A 348 18.49 -9.35 -17.64
CA VAL A 348 19.91 -9.68 -17.92
C VAL A 348 20.92 -8.80 -17.17
N PRO A 349 20.75 -7.47 -17.07
CA PRO A 349 21.69 -6.61 -16.34
C PRO A 349 21.79 -6.92 -14.84
N TYR A 350 20.82 -7.64 -14.29
CA TYR A 350 20.69 -7.94 -12.87
C TYR A 350 20.93 -9.43 -12.53
N GLN A 351 21.20 -10.26 -13.55
CA GLN A 351 21.52 -11.68 -13.40
C GLN A 351 23.00 -11.88 -13.05
N GLY A 352 23.43 -13.12 -12.77
CA GLY A 352 24.82 -13.43 -12.43
C GLY A 352 25.84 -13.13 -13.53
N THR A 353 25.38 -12.84 -14.74
CA THR A 353 26.18 -12.40 -15.89
C THR A 353 26.30 -10.88 -16.00
N ALA A 354 25.88 -10.13 -14.98
CA ALA A 354 25.94 -8.67 -14.98
C ALA A 354 27.36 -8.15 -15.24
N THR A 355 27.46 -7.08 -16.03
CA THR A 355 28.75 -6.44 -16.35
C THR A 355 29.39 -5.79 -15.12
N ASP A 356 28.54 -5.28 -14.22
CA ASP A 356 28.94 -4.70 -12.94
C ASP A 356 28.37 -5.55 -11.79
N GLU A 357 29.25 -6.03 -10.90
CA GLU A 357 28.83 -6.79 -9.70
C GLU A 357 27.85 -6.01 -8.81
N SER A 358 27.90 -4.67 -8.87
CA SER A 358 27.00 -3.79 -8.15
C SER A 358 25.54 -3.86 -8.59
N ASP A 359 25.31 -4.30 -9.83
CA ASP A 359 23.98 -4.34 -10.43
C ASP A 359 23.34 -5.73 -10.28
N GLN A 360 24.07 -6.71 -9.77
CA GLN A 360 23.51 -8.03 -9.48
C GLN A 360 22.37 -7.94 -8.45
N ALA A 361 21.26 -8.62 -8.73
CA ALA A 361 20.14 -8.71 -7.80
C ALA A 361 20.57 -9.41 -6.49
N MET A 362 20.45 -8.70 -5.37
CA MET A 362 20.76 -9.25 -4.05
C MET A 362 19.69 -10.25 -3.60
N TYR A 363 18.42 -9.94 -3.90
CA TYR A 363 17.29 -10.82 -3.63
C TYR A 363 16.27 -10.74 -4.76
N VAL A 364 15.73 -11.90 -5.11
CA VAL A 364 14.55 -12.03 -5.99
C VAL A 364 13.41 -12.64 -5.17
N VAL A 365 12.30 -11.92 -5.10
CA VAL A 365 11.10 -12.32 -4.38
C VAL A 365 10.09 -12.84 -5.39
N HIS A 366 9.77 -14.12 -5.25
CA HIS A 366 8.83 -14.83 -6.12
C HIS A 366 7.48 -14.96 -5.42
N PHE A 367 6.45 -14.31 -5.96
CA PHE A 367 5.05 -14.57 -5.62
C PHE A 367 4.43 -15.66 -6.52
N THR A 368 5.21 -16.17 -7.47
CA THR A 368 4.93 -17.28 -8.38
C THR A 368 4.60 -18.57 -7.62
N PRO A 369 3.52 -19.29 -7.97
CA PRO A 369 3.22 -20.60 -7.40
C PRO A 369 4.34 -21.62 -7.64
N LEU A 370 4.50 -22.56 -6.70
CA LEU A 370 5.56 -23.57 -6.74
C LEU A 370 5.51 -24.47 -7.99
N GLU A 371 4.34 -24.65 -8.59
CA GLU A 371 4.15 -25.46 -9.80
C GLU A 371 4.90 -24.84 -10.98
N VAL A 372 4.68 -23.54 -11.23
CA VAL A 372 5.37 -22.79 -12.29
C VAL A 372 6.86 -22.66 -12.01
N MET A 373 7.26 -22.49 -10.74
CA MET A 373 8.69 -22.41 -10.38
C MET A 373 9.46 -23.71 -10.65
N ARG A 374 8.77 -24.85 -10.69
CA ARG A 374 9.40 -26.16 -10.95
C ARG A 374 9.59 -26.44 -12.43
N THR A 375 8.86 -25.76 -13.30
CA THR A 375 8.95 -25.90 -14.76
C THR A 375 10.36 -25.55 -15.25
N GLU A 376 10.87 -26.32 -16.21
CA GLU A 376 12.24 -26.15 -16.75
C GLU A 376 12.46 -24.74 -17.33
N ARG A 377 11.48 -24.24 -18.08
CA ARG A 377 11.48 -22.87 -18.65
C ARG A 377 11.74 -21.79 -17.59
N TYR A 378 11.03 -21.86 -16.46
CA TYR A 378 11.22 -20.89 -15.37
C TYR A 378 12.59 -21.03 -14.71
N ARG A 379 13.08 -22.26 -14.55
CA ARG A 379 14.41 -22.51 -13.97
C ARG A 379 15.53 -22.03 -14.87
N THR A 380 15.36 -22.11 -16.19
CA THR A 380 16.30 -21.52 -17.16
C THR A 380 16.33 -20.01 -17.07
N PHE A 381 15.18 -19.36 -16.84
CA PHE A 381 15.13 -17.91 -16.58
C PHE A 381 15.83 -17.50 -15.25
N LEU A 382 15.83 -18.38 -14.24
CA LEU A 382 16.47 -18.11 -12.95
C LEU A 382 18.00 -18.22 -12.96
N ASN A 383 18.56 -18.99 -13.90
CA ASN A 383 20.00 -19.24 -14.04
C ASN A 383 20.62 -18.30 -15.04
#